data_AF-A0A0F7FHC3-F1
#
_entry.id   AF-A0A0F7FHC3-F1
#
_cell.length_a   1.000
_cell.length_b   1.000
_cell.length_c   1.000
_cell.angle_alpha   90.00
_cell.angle_beta   90.00
_cell.angle_gamma   90.00
#
_symmetry.space_group_name_H-M   'P 1'
#
loop_
_entity.id
_entity.type
_entity.pdbx_description
1 polymer ?
#
loop_
_entity_poly.entity_id
_entity_poly.type
_entity_poly.pdbx_seq_one_letter_code
_entity_poly.pdbx_strand_id
1 'polypeptide(L)'
;MFLVSINKNQILLLVLLIWALIATSIASYLYLENQSLSRELSVIGNKYVRVNIGIVYGNGTRTWYNGTLLPRGATALTALVTVARVEYKLGSWGAYVTSVNGVQENIISKSEGYSWMWYRYDPNKGELVPGEVASDKYKLADGDVIVWSYEHWKF
;
A
#
# COMPACT_ATOMS: atom_id res chain seq x y z
N MET A 1 -16.93 -22.33 -67.74
CA MET A 1 -16.25 -22.31 -66.43
C MET A 1 -15.14 -21.28 -66.52
N PHE A 2 -15.40 -20.03 -66.13
CA PHE A 2 -14.42 -18.95 -66.27
C PHE A 2 -13.40 -19.03 -65.13
N LEU A 3 -12.17 -19.40 -65.46
CA LEU A 3 -11.03 -19.28 -64.56
C LEU A 3 -10.68 -17.79 -64.47
N VAL A 4 -11.00 -17.16 -63.33
CA VAL A 4 -10.60 -15.78 -63.06
C VAL A 4 -9.07 -15.75 -62.92
N SER A 5 -8.39 -15.09 -63.86
CA SER A 5 -6.96 -14.79 -63.78
C SER A 5 -6.72 -13.79 -62.64
N ILE A 6 -6.11 -14.26 -61.54
CA ILE A 6 -5.80 -13.41 -60.40
C ILE A 6 -4.60 -12.53 -60.73
N ASN A 7 -4.80 -11.22 -60.75
CA ASN A 7 -3.73 -10.25 -61.00
C ASN A 7 -2.88 -10.03 -59.75
N LYS A 8 -1.60 -9.65 -59.92
CA LYS A 8 -0.65 -9.36 -58.81
C LYS A 8 -1.23 -8.40 -57.76
N ASN A 9 -2.00 -7.40 -58.20
CA ASN A 9 -2.65 -6.43 -57.32
C ASN A 9 -3.74 -7.06 -56.45
N GLN A 10 -4.47 -8.06 -56.96
CA GLN A 10 -5.49 -8.79 -56.20
C GLN A 10 -4.85 -9.69 -55.12
N ILE A 11 -3.71 -10.31 -55.41
CA ILE A 11 -2.95 -11.08 -54.41
C ILE A 11 -2.46 -10.15 -53.29
N LEU A 12 -1.93 -8.98 -53.65
CA LEU A 12 -1.47 -8.00 -52.67
C LEU A 12 -2.61 -7.55 -51.74
N LEU A 13 -3.79 -7.26 -52.31
CA LEU A 13 -4.98 -6.89 -51.55
C LEU A 13 -5.44 -8.01 -50.61
N LEU A 14 -5.41 -9.27 -51.05
CA LEU A 14 -5.79 -10.42 -50.21
C LEU A 14 -4.84 -10.61 -49.03
N VAL A 15 -3.53 -10.49 -49.25
CA VAL A 15 -2.52 -10.58 -48.17
C VAL A 15 -2.71 -9.45 -47.16
N LEU A 16 -2.96 -8.23 -47.64
CA LEU A 16 -3.19 -7.07 -46.79
C LEU A 16 -4.46 -7.22 -45.95
N LEU A 17 -5.52 -7.79 -46.54
CA LEU A 17 -6.78 -8.07 -45.85
C LEU A 17 -6.57 -9.11 -44.73
N ILE A 18 -5.88 -10.22 -45.03
CA ILE A 18 -5.60 -11.27 -44.04
C ILE A 18 -4.75 -10.71 -42.90
N TRP A 19 -3.73 -9.92 -43.21
CA TRP A 19 -2.90 -9.26 -42.20
C TRP A 19 -3.74 -8.31 -41.32
N ALA A 20 -4.60 -7.49 -41.93
CA ALA A 20 -5.43 -6.55 -41.20
C ALA A 20 -6.42 -7.27 -40.26
N LEU A 21 -7.00 -8.40 -40.70
CA LEU A 21 -7.88 -9.21 -39.86
C LEU A 21 -7.14 -9.79 -38.66
N ILE A 22 -5.97 -10.40 -38.89
CA ILE A 22 -5.15 -10.96 -37.80
C ILE A 22 -4.73 -9.86 -36.82
N ALA A 23 -4.21 -8.73 -37.32
CA ALA A 23 -3.79 -7.60 -36.50
C ALA A 23 -4.96 -7.05 -35.67
N THR A 24 -6.15 -6.91 -36.28
CA THR A 24 -7.36 -6.43 -35.59
C THR A 24 -7.82 -7.40 -34.52
N SER A 25 -7.80 -8.71 -34.80
CA SER A 25 -8.14 -9.74 -33.80
C SER A 25 -7.17 -9.73 -32.62
N ILE A 26 -5.86 -9.64 -32.85
CA ILE A 26 -4.85 -9.56 -31.79
C ILE A 26 -5.02 -8.27 -30.99
N ALA A 27 -5.18 -7.13 -31.64
CA ALA A 27 -5.40 -5.85 -30.98
C ALA A 27 -6.67 -5.85 -30.12
N SER A 28 -7.76 -6.44 -30.64
CA SER A 28 -9.02 -6.59 -29.90
C SER A 28 -8.84 -7.47 -28.67
N TYR A 29 -8.15 -8.61 -28.82
CA TYR A 29 -7.85 -9.51 -27.71
C TYR A 29 -7.03 -8.81 -26.63
N LEU A 30 -5.92 -8.14 -27.00
CA LEU A 30 -5.07 -7.41 -26.06
C LEU A 30 -5.82 -6.26 -25.38
N TYR A 31 -6.70 -5.56 -26.08
CA TYR A 31 -7.50 -4.48 -25.51
C TYR A 31 -8.52 -4.99 -24.49
N LEU A 32 -9.20 -6.11 -24.79
CA LEU A 32 -10.17 -6.74 -23.89
C LEU A 32 -9.48 -7.31 -22.63
N GLU A 33 -8.33 -7.97 -22.81
CA GLU A 33 -7.48 -8.46 -21.72
C GLU A 33 -7.04 -7.26 -20.83
N ASN A 34 -6.54 -6.18 -21.42
CA ASN A 34 -6.12 -5.01 -20.64
C ASN A 34 -7.29 -4.37 -19.86
N GLN A 35 -8.50 -4.33 -20.44
CA GLN A 35 -9.69 -3.87 -19.73
C GLN A 35 -10.09 -4.78 -18.57
N SER A 36 -10.00 -6.11 -18.72
CA SER A 36 -10.36 -7.03 -17.64
C SER A 36 -9.38 -6.88 -16.47
N LEU A 37 -8.07 -6.85 -16.73
CA LEU A 37 -7.04 -6.61 -15.72
C LEU A 37 -7.26 -5.27 -15.01
N SER A 38 -7.56 -4.21 -15.75
CA SER A 38 -7.80 -2.88 -15.18
C SER A 38 -9.02 -2.85 -14.24
N ARG A 39 -10.09 -3.58 -14.59
CA ARG A 39 -11.27 -3.71 -13.72
C ARG A 39 -10.98 -4.53 -12.48
N GLU A 40 -10.23 -5.61 -12.60
CA GLU A 40 -9.87 -6.44 -11.47
C GLU A 40 -9.00 -5.68 -10.47
N LEU A 41 -8.01 -4.94 -10.97
CA LEU A 41 -7.18 -4.03 -10.19
C LEU A 41 -8.00 -2.90 -9.55
N SER A 42 -9.00 -2.34 -10.22
CA SER A 42 -9.84 -1.29 -9.64
C SER A 42 -10.73 -1.82 -8.52
N VAL A 43 -11.27 -3.03 -8.66
CA VAL A 43 -12.06 -3.69 -7.60
C VAL A 43 -11.18 -4.01 -6.38
N ILE A 44 -9.95 -4.50 -6.59
CA ILE A 44 -8.99 -4.77 -5.52
C ILE A 44 -8.54 -3.46 -4.87
N GLY A 45 -8.17 -2.47 -5.67
CA GLY A 45 -7.76 -1.15 -5.21
C GLY A 45 -8.84 -0.43 -4.41
N ASN A 46 -10.11 -0.72 -4.67
CA ASN A 46 -11.20 -0.17 -3.86
C ASN A 46 -11.41 -0.90 -2.53
N LYS A 47 -10.93 -2.14 -2.38
CA LYS A 47 -11.09 -2.96 -1.17
C LYS A 47 -9.89 -2.94 -0.24
N TYR A 48 -8.70 -2.69 -0.76
CA TYR A 48 -7.45 -2.75 -0.01
C TYR A 48 -6.60 -1.49 -0.21
N VAL A 49 -5.69 -1.26 0.73
CA VAL A 49 -4.62 -0.28 0.65
C VAL A 49 -3.29 -0.99 0.90
N ARG A 50 -2.25 -0.58 0.18
CA ARG A 50 -0.86 -0.99 0.41
C ARG A 50 -0.16 0.09 1.21
N VAL A 51 0.44 -0.29 2.32
CA VAL A 51 1.15 0.65 3.20
C VAL A 51 2.54 0.14 3.54
N ASN A 52 3.43 1.04 3.93
CA ASN A 52 4.77 0.72 4.40
C ASN A 52 4.86 1.01 5.89
N ILE A 53 5.31 0.03 6.68
CA ILE A 53 5.30 0.10 8.14
C ILE A 53 6.73 -0.06 8.64
N GLY A 54 7.25 0.95 9.32
CA GLY A 54 8.53 0.92 10.01
C GLY A 54 8.36 0.76 11.51
N ILE A 55 9.22 -0.04 12.15
CA ILE A 55 9.33 -0.16 13.61
C ILE A 55 10.77 0.11 14.01
N VAL A 56 10.99 1.12 14.85
CA VAL A 56 12.30 1.58 15.33
C VAL A 56 12.34 1.38 16.84
N TYR A 57 13.25 0.52 17.32
CA TYR A 57 13.27 0.09 18.73
C TYR A 57 14.13 0.96 19.66
N GLY A 58 14.67 2.08 19.19
CA GLY A 58 15.55 2.96 19.98
C GLY A 58 16.96 2.41 20.24
N ASN A 59 17.17 1.10 20.15
CA ASN A 59 18.48 0.44 20.28
C ASN A 59 19.27 0.31 18.95
N GLY A 60 18.85 1.02 17.90
CA GLY A 60 19.40 0.92 16.55
C GLY A 60 18.71 -0.11 15.65
N THR A 61 17.93 -1.04 16.22
CA THR A 61 17.15 -2.00 15.43
C THR A 61 16.00 -1.31 14.72
N ARG A 62 15.88 -1.58 13.43
CA ARG A 62 14.79 -1.10 12.57
C ARG A 62 14.25 -2.25 11.74
N THR A 63 12.93 -2.38 11.69
CA THR A 63 12.24 -3.38 10.89
C THR A 63 11.27 -2.69 9.95
N TRP A 64 11.24 -3.10 8.69
CA TRP A 64 10.35 -2.56 7.67
C TRP A 64 9.49 -3.64 7.05
N TYR A 65 8.21 -3.33 6.89
CA TYR A 65 7.22 -4.15 6.19
C TYR A 65 6.65 -3.30 5.06
N ASN A 66 7.18 -3.49 3.86
CA ASN A 66 6.81 -2.69 2.69
C ASN A 66 5.69 -3.36 1.90
N GLY A 67 4.75 -2.56 1.40
CA GLY A 67 3.62 -3.05 0.61
C GLY A 67 2.65 -3.96 1.37
N THR A 68 2.54 -3.80 2.69
CA THR A 68 1.59 -4.53 3.52
C THR A 68 0.17 -4.22 3.04
N LEU A 69 -0.57 -5.27 2.64
CA LEU A 69 -1.95 -5.18 2.19
C LEU A 69 -2.90 -5.18 3.39
N LEU A 70 -3.70 -4.12 3.51
CA LEU A 70 -4.71 -3.98 4.55
C LEU A 70 -6.07 -3.67 3.94
N PRO A 71 -7.19 -4.10 4.56
CA PRO A 71 -8.51 -3.67 4.13
C PRO A 71 -8.64 -2.15 4.16
N ARG A 72 -9.35 -1.58 3.19
CA ARG A 72 -9.64 -0.14 3.16
C ARG A 72 -10.38 0.27 4.44
N GLY A 73 -9.92 1.36 5.05
CA GLY A 73 -10.42 1.82 6.34
C GLY A 73 -9.63 1.28 7.55
N ALA A 74 -8.64 0.42 7.34
CA ALA A 74 -7.66 0.08 8.37
C ALA A 74 -6.95 1.32 8.90
N THR A 75 -6.56 1.26 10.17
CA THR A 75 -5.92 2.39 10.87
C THR A 75 -4.43 2.15 11.11
N ALA A 76 -3.70 3.19 11.52
CA ALA A 76 -2.30 3.08 11.88
C ALA A 76 -2.04 2.01 12.97
N LEU A 77 -2.99 1.83 13.91
CA LEU A 77 -2.94 0.76 14.89
C LEU A 77 -3.16 -0.61 14.24
N THR A 78 -4.18 -0.76 13.39
CA THR A 78 -4.43 -2.03 12.67
C THR A 78 -3.20 -2.45 11.86
N ALA A 79 -2.53 -1.50 11.22
CA ALA A 79 -1.29 -1.76 10.49
C ALA A 79 -0.20 -2.34 11.39
N LEU A 80 0.04 -1.72 12.55
CA LEU A 80 1.03 -2.22 13.50
C LEU A 80 0.68 -3.62 14.03
N VAL A 81 -0.56 -3.84 14.44
CA VAL A 81 -1.04 -5.14 14.95
C VAL A 81 -0.94 -6.25 13.90
N THR A 82 -1.03 -5.90 12.61
CA THR A 82 -0.90 -6.87 11.51
C THR A 82 0.52 -7.42 11.39
N VAL A 83 1.54 -6.63 11.71
CA VAL A 83 2.95 -6.98 11.47
C VAL A 83 3.74 -7.26 12.75
N ALA A 84 3.18 -6.95 13.92
CA ALA A 84 3.86 -7.06 15.20
C ALA A 84 2.89 -7.51 16.31
N ARG A 85 3.46 -8.08 17.39
CA ARG A 85 2.72 -8.34 18.62
C ARG A 85 2.62 -7.03 19.41
N VAL A 86 1.41 -6.49 19.55
CA VAL A 86 1.17 -5.18 20.18
C VAL A 86 0.34 -5.34 21.44
N GLU A 87 0.72 -4.63 22.49
CA GLU A 87 -0.14 -4.39 23.65
C GLU A 87 -0.50 -2.91 23.70
N TYR A 88 -1.77 -2.61 23.94
CA TYR A 88 -2.27 -1.25 24.01
C TYR A 88 -3.44 -1.14 24.98
N LYS A 89 -3.68 0.07 25.49
CA LYS A 89 -4.80 0.42 26.35
C LYS A 89 -5.74 1.36 25.62
N LEU A 90 -7.05 1.18 25.77
CA LEU A 90 -8.04 2.12 25.27
C LEU A 90 -8.32 3.17 26.35
N GLY A 91 -8.20 4.45 25.97
CA GLY A 91 -8.59 5.58 26.80
C GLY A 91 -9.57 6.48 26.07
N SER A 92 -10.00 7.56 26.74
CA SER A 92 -10.94 8.54 26.17
C SER A 92 -10.43 9.19 24.87
N TRP A 93 -9.11 9.27 24.70
CA TRP A 93 -8.47 9.90 23.55
C TRP A 93 -8.18 8.94 22.40
N GLY A 94 -8.25 7.63 22.63
CA GLY A 94 -7.98 6.56 21.66
C GLY A 94 -7.06 5.49 22.24
N ALA A 95 -6.46 4.70 21.36
CA ALA A 95 -5.54 3.64 21.74
C ALA A 95 -4.14 4.19 22.08
N TYR A 96 -3.60 3.74 23.21
CA TYR A 96 -2.26 4.03 23.67
C TYR A 96 -1.42 2.75 23.68
N VAL A 97 -0.41 2.67 22.81
CA VAL A 97 0.45 1.49 22.65
C VAL A 97 1.47 1.45 23.77
N THR A 98 1.49 0.34 24.51
CA THR A 98 2.37 0.11 25.66
C THR A 98 3.49 -0.88 25.37
N SER A 99 3.37 -1.72 24.34
CA SER A 99 4.42 -2.67 23.96
C SER A 99 4.34 -3.06 22.49
N VAL A 100 5.50 -3.26 21.86
CA VAL A 100 5.62 -3.80 20.50
C VAL A 100 6.73 -4.86 20.48
N ASN A 101 6.40 -6.08 20.05
CA ASN A 101 7.30 -7.23 20.01
C ASN A 101 8.06 -7.48 21.33
N GLY A 102 7.40 -7.24 22.46
CA GLY A 102 7.95 -7.45 23.81
C GLY A 102 8.77 -6.27 24.36
N VAL A 103 8.97 -5.21 23.58
CA VAL A 103 9.60 -3.97 24.07
C VAL A 103 8.52 -3.07 24.66
N GLN A 104 8.46 -3.07 25.99
CA GLN A 104 7.46 -2.35 26.78
C GLN A 104 7.87 -0.90 27.03
N GLU A 105 6.89 0.00 27.17
CA GLU A 105 7.11 1.34 27.73
C GLU A 105 7.83 1.28 29.09
N ASN A 106 8.67 2.27 29.34
CA ASN A 106 9.42 2.36 30.59
C ASN A 106 9.29 3.76 31.19
N ILE A 107 8.40 3.92 32.16
CA ILE A 107 8.14 5.18 32.84
C ILE A 107 9.13 5.31 34.00
N ILE A 108 10.10 6.23 33.87
CA ILE A 108 11.14 6.45 34.88
C ILE A 108 10.63 7.41 35.96
N SER A 109 9.93 8.46 35.57
CA SER A 109 9.32 9.43 36.47
C SER A 109 8.10 10.09 35.82
N LYS A 110 7.49 11.07 36.51
CA LYS A 110 6.38 11.86 35.92
C LYS A 110 6.82 12.72 34.73
N SER A 111 8.11 12.98 34.58
CA SER A 111 8.65 13.84 33.52
C SER A 111 9.78 13.21 32.73
N GLU A 112 9.96 11.88 32.85
CA GLU A 112 10.94 11.14 32.08
C GLU A 112 10.49 9.69 31.82
N GLY A 113 10.71 9.19 30.62
CA GLY A 113 10.43 7.79 30.30
C GLY A 113 10.67 7.45 28.84
N TYR A 114 10.26 6.25 28.47
CA TYR A 114 10.30 5.73 27.11
C TYR A 114 8.92 5.25 26.68
N SER A 115 8.46 5.71 25.52
CA SER A 115 7.13 5.39 24.99
C SER A 115 7.20 5.10 23.49
N TRP A 116 6.18 4.39 23.00
CA TRP A 116 5.97 4.19 21.58
C TRP A 116 5.26 5.39 20.97
N MET A 117 5.99 6.13 20.14
CA MET A 117 5.47 7.22 19.33
C MET A 117 5.21 6.72 17.91
N TRP A 118 4.27 7.36 17.21
CA TRP A 118 3.97 7.03 15.83
C TRP A 118 3.99 8.28 14.94
N TYR A 119 4.45 8.07 13.71
CA TYR A 119 4.70 9.10 12.73
C TYR A 119 4.14 8.67 11.37
N ARG A 120 3.75 9.64 10.56
CA ARG A 120 3.45 9.45 9.13
C ARG A 120 4.48 10.19 8.29
N TYR A 121 4.81 9.66 7.13
CA TYR A 121 5.58 10.42 6.15
C TYR A 121 4.69 11.48 5.50
N ASP A 122 5.15 12.72 5.47
CA ASP A 122 4.51 13.80 4.74
C ASP A 122 5.26 14.04 3.42
N PRO A 123 4.68 13.67 2.26
CA PRO A 123 5.36 13.83 0.98
C PRO A 123 5.58 15.29 0.59
N ASN A 124 4.80 16.24 1.14
CA ASN A 124 4.97 17.67 0.84
C ASN A 124 6.16 18.26 1.58
N LYS A 125 6.47 17.73 2.78
CA LYS A 125 7.59 18.18 3.61
C LYS A 125 8.85 17.33 3.43
N GLY A 126 8.70 16.11 2.90
CA GLY A 126 9.81 15.16 2.74
C GLY A 126 10.31 14.58 4.07
N GLU A 127 9.47 14.57 5.11
CA GLU A 127 9.87 14.18 6.47
C GLU A 127 8.78 13.38 7.18
N LEU A 128 9.17 12.68 8.26
CA LEU A 128 8.22 12.06 9.18
C LEU A 128 7.64 13.13 10.11
N VAL A 129 6.31 13.21 10.16
CA VAL A 129 5.58 14.11 11.06
C VAL A 129 4.82 13.29 12.10
N PRO A 130 4.67 13.79 13.34
CA PRO A 130 3.89 13.11 14.37
C PRO A 130 2.46 12.83 13.91
N GLY A 131 1.91 11.72 14.36
CA GLY A 131 0.51 11.40 14.16
C GLY A 131 -0.44 12.47 14.71
N GLU A 132 -1.37 12.93 13.87
CA GLU A 132 -2.29 14.02 14.22
C GLU A 132 -3.42 13.61 15.18
N VAL A 133 -3.72 12.30 15.24
CA VAL A 133 -4.77 11.71 16.08
C VAL A 133 -4.27 10.43 16.74
N ALA A 134 -5.08 9.78 17.58
CA ALA A 134 -4.74 8.46 18.08
C ALA A 134 -4.63 7.44 16.93
N SER A 135 -3.73 6.47 17.06
CA SER A 135 -3.40 5.52 15.98
C SER A 135 -4.58 4.64 15.57
N ASP A 136 -5.57 4.44 16.44
CA ASP A 136 -6.82 3.72 16.15
C ASP A 136 -7.84 4.55 15.34
N LYS A 137 -7.59 5.85 15.15
CA LYS A 137 -8.49 6.77 14.45
C LYS A 137 -7.95 7.24 13.09
N TYR A 138 -6.63 7.23 12.90
CA TYR A 138 -6.02 7.60 11.62
C TYR A 138 -6.24 6.50 10.59
N LYS A 139 -7.10 6.75 9.60
CA LYS A 139 -7.37 5.83 8.49
C LYS A 139 -6.29 5.94 7.43
N LEU A 140 -5.77 4.80 7.01
CA LEU A 140 -4.67 4.72 6.04
C LEU A 140 -5.17 4.89 4.61
N ALA A 141 -4.41 5.65 3.83
CA ALA A 141 -4.50 5.74 2.38
C ALA A 141 -3.52 4.77 1.69
N ASP A 142 -3.78 4.49 0.41
CA ASP A 142 -2.87 3.68 -0.40
C ASP A 142 -1.54 4.43 -0.59
N GLY A 143 -0.43 3.73 -0.33
CA GLY A 143 0.92 4.28 -0.38
C GLY A 143 1.42 4.90 0.93
N ASP A 144 0.59 4.99 1.98
CA ASP A 144 1.01 5.60 3.25
C ASP A 144 2.26 4.93 3.83
N VAL A 145 3.11 5.74 4.46
CA VAL A 145 4.27 5.28 5.22
C VAL A 145 4.09 5.68 6.68
N ILE A 146 4.00 4.68 7.56
CA ILE A 146 3.82 4.86 9.00
C ILE A 146 5.03 4.29 9.72
N VAL A 147 5.55 5.03 10.70
CA VAL A 147 6.70 4.60 11.50
C VAL A 147 6.35 4.64 12.98
N TRP A 148 6.60 3.54 13.66
CA TRP A 148 6.53 3.42 15.11
C TRP A 148 7.94 3.49 15.68
N SER A 149 8.14 4.36 16.66
CA SER A 149 9.45 4.67 17.21
C SER A 149 9.40 4.60 18.73
N TYR A 150 10.31 3.83 19.33
CA TYR A 150 10.50 3.77 20.77
C TYR A 150 11.45 4.88 21.20
N GLU A 151 10.89 5.89 21.87
CA GLU A 151 11.58 7.16 22.09
C GLU A 151 11.68 7.52 23.56
N HIS A 152 12.85 8.06 23.93
CA HIS A 152 13.06 8.70 25.21
C HIS A 152 12.42 10.09 25.19
N TRP A 153 11.68 10.41 26.24
CA TRP A 153 11.13 11.73 26.47
C TRP A 153 11.54 12.22 27.86
N LYS A 154 11.81 13.53 27.95
CA LYS A 154 12.11 14.24 29.19
C LYS A 154 11.64 15.69 29.07
N PHE A 155 10.94 16.18 30.08
CA PHE A 155 10.44 17.56 30.15
C PHE A 155 10.56 18.16 31.54
#